data_AF-A0A239DEF8-F1
#
_entry.id   AF-A0A239DEF8-F1
#
_cell.length_a   1.000
_cell.length_b   1.000
_cell.length_c   1.000
_cell.angle_alpha   90.00
_cell.angle_beta   90.00
_cell.angle_gamma   90.00
#
_symmetry.space_group_name_H-M   'P 1'
#
loop_
_entity.id
_entity.type
_entity.pdbx_description
1 polymer ?
#
loop_
_entity_poly.entity_id
_entity_poly.type
_entity_poly.pdbx_seq_one_letter_code
_entity_poly.pdbx_strand_id
1 'polypeptide(L)'
;MSGRAVAERRRLDVPRGASGLGARLRPDPDAVGRFAEGIARFLGTGRFLAVQTVLVVVWILLNVFALRLQWDPYPFILLNLAFSTQAAYAAPLILLAQNRQADRDRVALDEDRARAATTRADTEYLARELAALRIAVGELATRDFIRSELTRVTGESPDDAERRERKARKKREAAAREAAG
;
A
#
# COMPACT_ATOMS: atom_id res chain seq x y z
N MET A 1 -5.00 -55.42 -9.32
CA MET A 1 -3.71 -54.79 -8.96
C MET A 1 -3.09 -54.23 -10.25
N SER A 2 -3.31 -52.95 -10.55
CA SER A 2 -2.71 -52.27 -11.71
C SER A 2 -1.90 -51.08 -11.22
N GLY A 3 -0.60 -51.13 -11.48
CA GLY A 3 0.35 -50.07 -11.15
C GLY A 3 0.03 -48.80 -11.91
N ARG A 4 -0.23 -47.72 -11.17
CA ARG A 4 -0.20 -46.36 -11.70
C ARG A 4 1.20 -45.82 -11.49
N ALA A 5 1.90 -45.62 -12.61
CA ALA A 5 3.11 -44.83 -12.69
C ALA A 5 2.79 -43.40 -12.19
N VAL A 6 3.13 -43.13 -10.92
CA VAL A 6 3.20 -41.77 -10.41
C VAL A 6 4.47 -41.18 -11.00
N ALA A 7 4.28 -40.45 -12.09
CA ALA A 7 5.29 -39.58 -12.67
C ALA A 7 5.86 -38.70 -11.56
N GLU A 8 7.10 -38.99 -11.19
CA GLU A 8 7.94 -38.17 -10.34
C GLU A 8 8.11 -36.82 -11.04
N ARG A 9 7.26 -35.85 -10.67
CA ARG A 9 7.35 -34.47 -11.10
C ARG A 9 8.65 -33.89 -10.55
N ARG A 10 9.73 -34.15 -11.28
CA ARG A 10 11.05 -33.58 -11.10
C ARG A 10 10.91 -32.07 -11.22
N ARG A 11 10.76 -31.40 -10.07
CA ARG A 11 10.67 -29.94 -9.99
C ARG A 11 11.98 -29.36 -10.54
N LEU A 12 11.86 -28.70 -11.68
CA LEU A 12 12.95 -28.13 -12.48
C LEU A 12 13.22 -26.65 -12.15
N ASP A 13 12.67 -26.13 -11.05
CA ASP A 13 12.65 -24.70 -10.73
C ASP A 13 13.78 -24.20 -9.82
N VAL A 14 14.83 -24.99 -9.60
CA VAL A 14 16.01 -24.51 -8.86
C VAL A 14 17.08 -24.16 -9.88
N PRO A 15 17.36 -22.86 -10.15
CA PRO A 15 18.50 -22.50 -10.97
C PRO A 15 19.76 -23.02 -10.26
N ARG A 16 20.48 -23.93 -10.93
CA ARG A 16 21.82 -24.36 -10.47
C ARG A 16 22.69 -23.10 -10.42
N GLY A 17 22.95 -22.63 -9.20
CA GLY A 17 23.84 -21.51 -8.95
C GLY A 17 25.19 -21.77 -9.61
N ALA A 18 25.61 -20.83 -10.45
CA ALA A 18 26.92 -20.82 -11.07
C ALA A 18 28.01 -20.85 -9.99
N SER A 19 28.51 -22.05 -9.69
CA SER A 19 29.70 -22.27 -8.87
C SER A 19 30.94 -21.96 -9.70
N GLY A 20 31.13 -20.67 -10.04
CA GLY A 20 32.35 -20.13 -10.61
C GLY A 20 33.01 -19.18 -9.62
N LEU A 21 34.30 -18.89 -9.82
CA LEU A 21 35.12 -17.95 -9.03
C LEU A 21 34.46 -16.57 -8.75
N GLY A 22 33.39 -16.18 -9.46
CA GLY A 22 32.59 -14.97 -9.20
C GLY A 22 31.72 -15.01 -7.94
N ALA A 23 31.47 -16.18 -7.33
CA ALA A 23 30.69 -16.27 -6.09
C ALA A 23 31.41 -15.64 -4.88
N ARG A 24 32.74 -15.51 -4.92
CA ARG A 24 33.56 -14.90 -3.85
C ARG A 24 33.61 -13.37 -3.90
N LEU A 25 33.16 -12.77 -5.01
CA LEU A 25 33.14 -11.32 -5.20
C LEU A 25 31.74 -10.73 -5.02
N ARG A 26 30.76 -11.50 -4.54
CA ARG A 26 29.46 -10.94 -4.13
C ARG A 26 29.69 -10.12 -2.86
N PRO A 27 29.68 -8.77 -2.93
CA PRO A 27 29.72 -7.97 -1.72
C PRO A 27 28.48 -8.35 -0.91
N ASP A 28 28.67 -8.73 0.34
CA ASP A 28 27.58 -9.13 1.22
C ASP A 28 26.54 -8.00 1.25
N PRO A 29 25.35 -8.21 0.66
CA PRO A 29 24.35 -7.16 0.53
C PRO A 29 23.86 -6.69 1.90
N ASP A 30 24.01 -7.50 2.94
CA ASP A 30 23.57 -7.13 4.29
C ASP A 30 24.59 -6.21 4.99
N ALA A 31 25.89 -6.37 4.71
CA ALA A 31 26.93 -5.50 5.25
C ALA A 31 26.83 -4.07 4.70
N VAL A 32 26.62 -3.93 3.38
CA VAL A 32 26.44 -2.63 2.73
C VAL A 32 25.13 -1.97 3.17
N GLY A 33 24.06 -2.75 3.38
CA GLY A 33 22.78 -2.26 3.88
C GLY A 33 22.88 -1.61 5.25
N ARG A 34 23.54 -2.28 6.21
CA ARG A 34 23.75 -1.73 7.56
C ARG A 34 24.63 -0.47 7.56
N PHE A 35 25.65 -0.44 6.70
CA PHE A 35 26.52 0.72 6.54
C PHE A 35 25.75 1.92 5.96
N ALA A 36 24.94 1.70 4.93
CA ALA A 36 24.10 2.74 4.32
C ALA A 36 23.06 3.29 5.31
N GLU A 37 22.46 2.44 6.15
CA GLU A 37 21.54 2.88 7.20
C GLU A 37 22.23 3.72 8.30
N GLY A 38 23.48 3.38 8.65
CA GLY A 38 24.30 4.21 9.53
C GLY A 38 24.63 5.57 8.93
N ILE A 39 25.02 5.59 7.65
CA ILE A 39 25.28 6.81 6.88
C ILE A 39 24.02 7.66 6.75
N ALA A 40 22.87 7.07 6.44
CA ALA A 40 21.60 7.79 6.29
C ALA A 40 21.18 8.49 7.59
N ARG A 41 21.32 7.83 8.74
CA ARG A 41 21.08 8.45 10.06
C ARG A 41 22.08 9.56 10.38
N PHE A 42 23.33 9.39 9.95
CA PHE A 42 24.39 10.37 10.17
C PHE A 42 24.22 11.63 9.30
N LEU A 43 23.95 11.49 8.00
CA LEU A 43 23.72 12.61 7.08
C LEU A 43 22.37 13.30 7.29
N GLY A 44 21.34 12.55 7.72
CA GLY A 44 20.02 13.11 8.02
C GLY A 44 19.99 13.98 9.28
N THR A 45 21.03 13.92 10.11
CA THR A 45 21.16 14.74 11.31
C THR A 45 21.99 15.99 10.99
N GLY A 46 21.52 17.19 11.33
CA GLY A 46 22.26 18.46 11.14
C GLY A 46 23.64 18.52 11.83
N ARG A 47 23.95 17.52 12.66
CA ARG A 47 25.25 17.34 13.32
C ARG A 47 26.39 17.07 12.34
N PHE A 48 26.16 16.41 11.20
CA PHE A 48 27.20 16.22 10.19
C PHE A 48 27.68 17.56 9.61
N LEU A 49 26.72 18.41 9.22
CA LEU A 49 27.00 19.77 8.72
C LEU A 49 27.77 20.59 9.77
N ALA A 50 27.34 20.55 11.04
CA ALA A 50 28.03 21.25 12.12
C ALA A 50 29.50 20.81 12.28
N VAL A 51 29.77 19.49 12.27
CA VAL A 51 31.14 18.98 12.37
C VAL A 51 31.99 19.36 11.15
N GLN A 52 31.42 19.26 9.94
CA GLN A 52 32.11 19.66 8.70
C GLN A 52 32.48 21.15 8.72
N THR A 53 31.55 22.03 9.13
CA THR A 53 31.80 23.47 9.23
C THR A 53 32.90 23.77 10.26
N VAL A 54 32.85 23.13 11.43
CA VAL A 54 33.89 23.30 12.46
C VAL A 54 35.26 22.86 11.92
N LEU A 55 35.33 21.74 11.20
CA LEU A 55 36.58 21.27 10.59
C LEU A 55 37.16 22.29 9.60
N VAL A 56 36.33 22.83 8.71
CA VAL A 56 36.74 23.87 7.75
C VAL A 56 37.22 25.13 8.46
N VAL A 57 36.48 25.61 9.47
CA VAL A 57 36.85 26.79 10.24
C VAL A 57 38.17 26.57 10.96
N VAL A 58 38.35 25.42 11.62
CA VAL A 58 39.61 25.06 12.28
C VAL A 58 40.77 24.98 11.28
N TRP A 59 40.56 24.43 10.09
CA TRP A 59 41.59 24.36 9.05
C TRP A 59 42.03 25.75 8.58
N ILE A 60 41.08 26.65 8.36
CA ILE A 60 41.34 28.04 7.97
C ILE A 60 42.08 28.75 9.11
N LEU A 61 41.58 28.64 10.35
CA LEU A 61 42.19 29.27 11.52
C LEU A 61 43.62 28.74 11.75
N LEU A 62 43.86 27.43 11.65
CA LEU A 62 45.20 26.87 11.73
C LEU A 62 46.08 27.47 10.64
N ASN A 63 45.69 27.46 9.36
CA ASN A 63 46.53 28.04 8.29
C ASN A 63 46.78 29.55 8.44
N VAL A 64 45.80 30.31 8.96
CA VAL A 64 45.92 31.77 9.16
C VAL A 64 46.77 32.12 10.39
N PHE A 65 46.62 31.38 11.50
CA PHE A 65 47.26 31.69 12.79
C PHE A 65 48.54 30.88 13.07
N ALA A 66 48.67 29.68 12.52
CA ALA A 66 49.63 28.66 12.90
C ALA A 66 50.08 27.88 11.66
N LEU A 67 51.17 28.24 11.02
CA LEU A 67 52.54 28.12 11.51
C LEU A 67 53.37 28.83 10.44
N ARG A 68 54.58 29.32 10.77
CA ARG A 68 55.48 30.08 9.87
C ARG A 68 55.71 29.52 8.45
N LEU A 69 55.20 28.32 8.15
CA LEU A 69 55.28 27.60 6.90
C LEU A 69 54.07 27.74 5.95
N GLN A 70 52.95 28.39 6.34
CA GLN A 70 51.75 28.61 5.49
C GLN A 70 51.45 27.44 4.52
N TRP A 71 51.09 26.27 5.05
CA TRP A 71 50.96 25.04 4.25
C TRP A 71 49.88 25.11 3.16
N ASP A 72 48.85 25.93 3.35
CA ASP A 72 47.80 26.17 2.37
C ASP A 72 47.49 27.68 2.28
N PRO A 73 48.30 28.48 1.56
CA PRO A 73 48.06 29.91 1.39
C PRO A 73 46.77 30.18 0.64
N TYR A 74 46.15 31.34 0.87
CA TYR A 74 44.98 31.78 0.11
C TYR A 74 45.27 31.70 -1.41
N PRO A 75 44.49 30.94 -2.21
CA PRO A 75 43.09 30.55 -2.05
C PRO A 75 42.77 29.15 -1.49
N PHE A 76 43.61 28.54 -0.66
CA PHE A 76 43.39 27.22 -0.02
C PHE A 76 43.24 26.05 -1.03
N ILE A 77 44.28 25.80 -1.82
CA ILE A 77 44.26 24.78 -2.89
C ILE A 77 44.09 23.37 -2.35
N LEU A 78 44.65 23.05 -1.17
CA LEU A 78 44.57 21.72 -0.58
C LEU A 78 43.16 21.44 -0.05
N LEU A 79 42.56 22.44 0.60
CA LEU A 79 41.16 22.36 1.03
C LEU A 79 40.24 22.13 -0.18
N ASN A 80 40.44 22.89 -1.26
CA ASN A 80 39.63 22.76 -2.46
C ASN A 80 39.81 21.40 -3.15
N LEU A 81 41.04 20.89 -3.20
CA LEU A 81 41.33 19.56 -3.74
C LEU A 81 40.64 18.47 -2.91
N ALA A 82 40.69 18.56 -1.59
CA ALA A 82 40.02 17.62 -0.69
C ALA A 82 38.49 17.63 -0.90
N PHE A 83 37.86 18.80 -1.00
CA PHE A 83 36.43 18.91 -1.33
C PHE A 83 36.09 18.35 -2.71
N SER A 84 36.94 18.60 -3.70
CA SER A 84 36.76 18.06 -5.05
C SER A 84 36.79 16.54 -5.06
N THR A 85 37.74 15.93 -4.34
CA THR A 85 37.80 14.47 -4.16
C THR A 85 36.63 13.94 -3.33
N GLN A 86 36.23 14.64 -2.27
CA GLN A 86 35.08 14.27 -1.44
C GLN A 86 33.79 14.22 -2.27
N ALA A 87 33.55 15.23 -3.10
CA ALA A 87 32.41 15.26 -4.02
C ALA A 87 32.48 14.13 -5.07
N ALA A 88 33.67 13.89 -5.63
CA ALA A 88 33.88 12.83 -6.62
C ALA A 88 33.59 11.43 -6.06
N TYR A 89 33.96 11.15 -4.81
CA TYR A 89 33.68 9.86 -4.16
C TYR A 89 32.26 9.76 -3.58
N ALA A 90 31.61 10.90 -3.29
CA ALA A 90 30.22 10.90 -2.85
C ALA A 90 29.27 10.38 -3.93
N ALA A 91 29.49 10.75 -5.20
CA ALA A 91 28.64 10.33 -6.32
C ALA A 91 28.44 8.80 -6.42
N PRO A 92 29.49 7.95 -6.48
CA PRO A 92 29.31 6.50 -6.55
C PRO A 92 28.70 5.89 -5.27
N LEU A 93 29.00 6.44 -4.09
CA LEU A 93 28.39 6.01 -2.84
C LEU A 93 26.89 6.28 -2.82
N ILE A 94 26.48 7.47 -3.27
CA ILE A 94 25.08 7.86 -3.40
C ILE A 94 24.39 6.95 -4.41
N LEU A 95 25.03 6.64 -5.53
CA LEU A 95 24.49 5.76 -6.57
C LEU A 95 24.22 4.34 -6.03
N LEU A 96 25.14 3.81 -5.21
CA LEU A 96 24.93 2.53 -4.51
C LEU A 96 23.76 2.58 -3.52
N ALA A 97 23.63 3.67 -2.77
CA ALA A 97 22.52 3.86 -1.85
C ALA A 97 21.17 3.97 -2.59
N GLN A 98 21.15 4.69 -3.72
CA GLN A 98 19.98 4.90 -4.56
C GLN A 98 19.51 3.63 -5.26
N ASN A 99 20.42 2.83 -5.83
CA ASN A 99 20.05 1.56 -6.47
C ASN A 99 19.30 0.63 -5.50
N ARG A 100 19.72 0.60 -4.23
CA ARG A 100 19.04 -0.20 -3.21
C ARG A 100 17.70 0.37 -2.76
N GLN A 101 17.57 1.69 -2.73
CA GLN A 101 16.27 2.32 -2.47
C GLN A 101 15.31 1.97 -3.60
N ALA A 102 15.73 2.13 -4.85
CA ALA A 102 14.94 1.78 -6.02
C ALA A 102 14.52 0.30 -6.05
N ASP A 103 15.39 -0.62 -5.64
CA ASP A 103 15.05 -2.05 -5.53
C ASP A 103 13.98 -2.31 -4.47
N ARG A 104 14.08 -1.68 -3.28
CA ARG A 104 13.06 -1.79 -2.23
C ARG A 104 11.73 -1.17 -2.67
N ASP A 105 11.78 0.01 -3.27
CA ASP A 105 10.60 0.72 -3.76
C ASP A 105 9.89 -0.10 -4.85
N ARG A 106 10.66 -0.77 -5.72
CA ARG A 106 10.12 -1.67 -6.73
C ARG A 106 9.36 -2.84 -6.11
N VAL A 107 9.94 -3.52 -5.12
CA VAL A 107 9.27 -4.63 -4.42
C VAL A 107 8.00 -4.15 -3.73
N ALA A 108 8.06 -3.01 -3.03
CA ALA A 108 6.90 -2.43 -2.37
C ALA A 108 5.77 -2.08 -3.36
N LEU A 109 6.11 -1.52 -4.53
CA LEU A 109 5.14 -1.24 -5.59
C LEU A 109 4.53 -2.51 -6.18
N ASP A 110 5.30 -3.57 -6.35
CA ASP A 110 4.80 -4.84 -6.88
C ASP A 110 3.85 -5.53 -5.89
N GLU A 111 4.15 -5.49 -4.59
CA GLU A 111 3.23 -5.94 -3.54
C GLU A 111 1.95 -5.13 -3.50
N ASP A 112 2.05 -3.79 -3.61
CA ASP A 112 0.89 -2.91 -3.61
C ASP A 112 -0.02 -3.18 -4.82
N ARG A 113 0.55 -3.37 -6.01
CA ARG A 113 -0.19 -3.79 -7.21
C ARG A 113 -0.91 -5.13 -7.01
N ALA A 114 -0.25 -6.11 -6.39
CA ALA A 114 -0.86 -7.41 -6.11
C ALA A 114 -2.03 -7.27 -5.12
N ARG A 115 -1.85 -6.51 -4.04
CA ARG A 115 -2.91 -6.22 -3.06
C ARG A 115 -4.09 -5.48 -3.69
N ALA A 116 -3.82 -4.49 -4.52
CA ALA A 116 -4.85 -3.75 -5.25
C ALA A 116 -5.64 -4.65 -6.20
N ALA A 117 -4.97 -5.59 -6.89
CA ALA A 117 -5.64 -6.56 -7.75
C ALA A 117 -6.57 -7.49 -6.95
N THR A 118 -6.12 -8.02 -5.80
CA THR A 118 -6.94 -8.85 -4.92
C THR A 118 -8.13 -8.07 -4.36
N THR A 119 -7.89 -6.85 -3.87
CA THR A 119 -8.94 -5.99 -3.30
C THR A 119 -10.00 -5.68 -4.35
N ARG A 120 -9.59 -5.42 -5.60
CA ARG A 120 -10.51 -5.20 -6.72
C ARG A 120 -11.36 -6.45 -7.00
N ALA A 121 -10.73 -7.64 -7.03
CA ALA A 121 -11.45 -8.89 -7.23
C ALA A 121 -12.47 -9.16 -6.11
N ASP A 122 -12.09 -8.91 -4.85
CA ASP A 122 -12.98 -9.08 -3.70
C ASP A 122 -14.16 -8.11 -3.75
N THR A 123 -13.93 -6.84 -4.13
CA THR A 123 -15.02 -5.87 -4.30
C THR A 123 -15.96 -6.25 -5.42
N GLU A 124 -15.45 -6.78 -6.53
CA GLU A 124 -16.27 -7.26 -7.64
C GLU A 124 -17.08 -8.50 -7.25
N TYR A 125 -16.47 -9.41 -6.48
CA TYR A 125 -17.15 -10.57 -5.92
C TYR A 125 -18.30 -10.16 -5.00
N LEU A 126 -18.03 -9.30 -4.02
CA LEU A 126 -19.04 -8.79 -3.09
C LEU A 126 -20.15 -8.02 -3.81
N ALA A 127 -19.82 -7.24 -4.85
CA ALA A 127 -20.82 -6.54 -5.65
C ALA A 127 -21.75 -7.50 -6.40
N ARG A 128 -21.21 -8.60 -6.95
CA ARG A 128 -22.00 -9.66 -7.60
C ARG A 128 -22.88 -10.41 -6.61
N GLU A 129 -22.34 -10.76 -5.44
CA GLU A 129 -23.13 -11.39 -4.37
C GLU A 129 -24.24 -10.47 -3.87
N LEU A 130 -23.96 -9.18 -3.65
CA LEU A 130 -24.96 -8.19 -3.26
C LEU A 130 -26.04 -8.03 -4.33
N ALA A 131 -25.68 -8.03 -5.61
CA ALA A 131 -26.65 -7.98 -6.70
C ALA A 131 -27.55 -9.23 -6.71
N ALA A 132 -26.99 -10.42 -6.54
CA ALA A 132 -27.74 -11.67 -6.45
C ALA A 132 -28.66 -11.70 -5.22
N LEU A 133 -28.14 -11.29 -4.06
CA LEU A 133 -28.91 -11.17 -2.81
C LEU A 133 -30.06 -10.17 -2.95
N ARG A 134 -29.81 -9.02 -3.61
CA ARG A 134 -30.84 -8.01 -3.87
C ARG A 134 -31.99 -8.55 -4.72
N ILE A 135 -31.69 -9.35 -5.75
CA ILE A 135 -32.72 -9.99 -6.58
C ILE A 135 -33.53 -10.98 -5.76
N ALA A 136 -32.86 -11.87 -5.01
CA ALA A 136 -33.52 -12.86 -4.15
C ALA A 136 -34.42 -12.22 -3.07
N VAL A 137 -33.94 -11.14 -2.42
CA VAL A 137 -34.74 -10.38 -1.45
C VAL A 137 -35.87 -9.62 -2.15
N GLY A 138 -35.64 -9.09 -3.35
CA GLY A 138 -36.66 -8.41 -4.15
C GLY A 138 -37.85 -9.32 -4.48
N GLU A 139 -37.60 -10.59 -4.79
CA GLU A 139 -38.65 -11.59 -5.02
C GLU A 139 -39.46 -11.88 -3.74
N LEU A 140 -38.78 -12.05 -2.60
CA LEU A 140 -39.42 -12.31 -1.28
C LEU A 140 -40.16 -11.09 -0.72
N ALA A 141 -39.71 -9.87 -0.99
CA ALA A 141 -40.29 -8.64 -0.48
C ALA A 141 -41.37 -8.05 -1.40
N THR A 142 -41.90 -8.82 -2.36
CA THR A 142 -43.01 -8.35 -3.17
C THR A 142 -44.20 -8.02 -2.26
N ARG A 143 -44.83 -6.84 -2.44
CA ARG A 143 -45.95 -6.34 -1.62
C ARG A 143 -47.02 -7.41 -1.40
N ASP A 144 -47.27 -8.24 -2.40
CA ASP A 144 -48.26 -9.31 -2.35
C ASP A 144 -47.85 -10.48 -1.45
N PHE A 145 -46.55 -10.82 -1.35
CA PHE A 145 -46.05 -11.83 -0.42
C PHE A 145 -46.17 -11.36 1.03
N ILE A 146 -45.68 -10.15 1.33
CA ILE A 146 -45.80 -9.52 2.66
C ILE A 146 -47.28 -9.41 3.04
N ARG A 147 -48.15 -8.99 2.11
CA ARG A 147 -49.60 -8.94 2.31
C ARG A 147 -50.18 -10.34 2.55
N SER A 148 -49.79 -11.34 1.78
CA SER A 148 -50.29 -12.71 1.95
C SER A 148 -49.87 -13.33 3.28
N GLU A 149 -48.63 -13.11 3.75
CA GLU A 149 -48.16 -13.61 5.04
C GLU A 149 -48.75 -12.80 6.20
N LEU A 150 -48.94 -11.48 6.06
CA LEU A 150 -49.71 -10.71 7.05
C LEU A 150 -51.14 -11.23 7.18
N THR A 151 -51.83 -11.45 6.06
CA THR A 151 -53.20 -11.99 6.05
C THR A 151 -53.25 -13.38 6.67
N ARG A 152 -52.27 -14.23 6.38
CA ARG A 152 -52.15 -15.59 6.92
C ARG A 152 -51.91 -15.61 8.43
N VAL A 153 -51.03 -14.75 8.95
CA VAL A 153 -50.75 -14.63 10.39
C VAL A 153 -51.89 -13.91 11.14
N THR A 154 -52.56 -12.95 10.50
CA THR A 154 -53.70 -12.21 11.07
C THR A 154 -54.99 -13.03 11.05
N GLY A 155 -55.07 -14.09 10.22
CA GLY A 155 -56.24 -14.96 10.12
C GLY A 155 -57.48 -14.25 9.56
N GLU A 156 -57.34 -13.05 8.99
CA GLU A 156 -58.45 -12.33 8.36
C GLU A 156 -58.74 -12.95 6.99
N SER A 157 -59.95 -13.48 6.82
CA SER A 157 -60.44 -13.93 5.51
C SER A 157 -60.48 -12.72 4.56
N PRO A 158 -60.15 -12.85 3.26
CA PRO A 158 -60.25 -11.76 2.29
C PRO A 158 -61.63 -11.07 2.29
N ASP A 159 -62.68 -11.78 2.68
CA ASP A 159 -64.03 -11.24 2.88
C ASP A 159 -64.09 -10.17 3.99
N ASP A 160 -63.32 -10.31 5.07
CA ASP A 160 -63.32 -9.36 6.18
C ASP A 160 -62.61 -8.05 5.81
N ALA A 161 -61.54 -8.13 5.02
CA ALA A 161 -60.83 -6.98 4.49
C ALA A 161 -61.71 -6.19 3.50
N GLU A 162 -62.36 -6.87 2.55
CA GLU A 162 -63.31 -6.25 1.62
C GLU A 162 -64.48 -5.61 2.38
N ARG A 163 -64.98 -6.28 3.43
CA ARG A 163 -66.10 -5.78 4.24
C ARG A 163 -65.72 -4.54 5.03
N ARG A 164 -64.49 -4.44 5.53
CA ARG A 164 -63.94 -3.22 6.17
C ARG A 164 -63.80 -2.09 5.16
N GLU A 165 -63.28 -2.36 3.96
CA GLU A 165 -63.07 -1.36 2.92
C GLU A 165 -64.41 -0.80 2.39
N ARG A 166 -65.39 -1.67 2.15
CA ARG A 166 -66.77 -1.27 1.80
C ARG A 166 -67.43 -0.46 2.90
N LYS A 167 -67.24 -0.82 4.18
CA LYS A 167 -67.74 -0.04 5.33
C LYS A 167 -67.08 1.33 5.41
N ALA A 168 -65.76 1.41 5.22
CA ALA A 168 -65.04 2.68 5.22
C ALA A 168 -65.47 3.59 4.06
N ARG A 169 -65.67 3.03 2.87
CA ARG A 169 -66.17 3.77 1.70
C ARG A 169 -67.59 4.29 1.92
N LYS A 170 -68.51 3.44 2.41
CA LYS A 170 -69.87 3.88 2.78
C LYS A 170 -69.86 4.97 3.84
N LYS A 171 -68.97 4.88 4.85
CA LYS A 171 -68.83 5.89 5.89
C LYS A 171 -68.31 7.23 5.35
N ARG A 172 -67.37 7.19 4.41
CA ARG A 172 -66.87 8.39 3.69
C ARG A 172 -67.94 9.01 2.80
N GLU A 173 -68.70 8.19 2.08
CA GLU A 173 -69.81 8.65 1.23
C GLU A 173 -70.96 9.22 2.08
N ALA A 174 -71.26 8.63 3.23
CA ALA A 174 -72.24 9.16 4.18
C ALA A 174 -71.77 10.51 4.77
N ALA A 175 -70.52 10.60 5.24
CA ALA A 175 -69.94 11.84 5.76
C ALA A 175 -69.88 12.95 4.69
N ALA A 176 -69.61 12.61 3.43
CA ALA A 176 -69.61 13.57 2.33
C ALA A 176 -71.02 14.08 1.98
N ARG A 177 -72.06 13.24 2.15
CA ARG A 177 -73.46 13.66 1.97
C ARG A 177 -73.96 14.52 3.11
N GLU A 178 -73.52 14.24 4.33
CA GLU A 178 -73.85 15.01 5.53
C GLU A 178 -73.16 16.38 5.55
N ALA A 179 -71.99 16.51 4.93
CA ALA A 179 -71.30 17.80 4.77
C ALA A 179 -71.80 18.66 3.59
N ALA A 180 -72.70 18.14 2.75
CA ALA A 180 -73.18 18.80 1.53
C ALA A 180 -74.67 19.16 1.54
N GLY A 181 -75.38 18.88 2.64
CA GLY A 181 -76.77 19.30 2.89
C GLY A 181 -76.85 20.26 4.07
#